data_AF-A0AAN7UFV1-F1
#
_entry.id   AF-A0AAN7UFV1-F1
#
_cell.length_a   1.000
_cell.length_b   1.000
_cell.length_c   1.000
_cell.angle_alpha   90.00
_cell.angle_beta   90.00
_cell.angle_gamma   90.00
#
_symmetry.space_group_name_H-M   'P 1'
#
loop_
_entity.id
_entity.type
_entity.pdbx_description
1 polymer ?
#
loop_
_entity_poly.entity_id
_entity_poly.type
_entity_poly.pdbx_seq_one_letter_code
_entity_poly.pdbx_strand_id
1 'polypeptide(L)'
;METPSAAPPQSESRQEVGTASPANKASTPTTLHISDKAALAAAWSGPHPIITHLNADTTWVLHLPSPEGVERPSGRRRFNVLLDPWLQGPQSDGGRWFSIQWHVVAPSVQTIKELNGLLAELEKDSAPADTAAEMDSYIDVVAISHEFTDHCHEATLRELPSRTPIFAPDKAAKLIRSWKHFDAVTEMPPFVAAETKDWRKTLTCVPLPPWLGIGRVVTPGNSLYYHSAILIAWAGSSAREESNCVIYSPHGIEPNALSGMKGTGLQTLALLHGLDDVRLWMMKQLNLGAVNGVSAARKCGAKYWVATHDEVKKGGGFVSLLLRRTTWSVADAVKREGEKGPVKEPGGDDQAGGYEFVELGSGDGLVLA
;
A
#
# COMPACT_ATOMS: atom_id res chain seq x y z
N MET A 1 24.57 -74.33 -43.57
CA MET A 1 23.94 -73.56 -44.66
C MET A 1 22.80 -72.78 -44.04
N GLU A 2 23.08 -71.56 -43.62
CA GLU A 2 22.09 -70.65 -43.05
C GLU A 2 22.20 -69.33 -43.79
N THR A 3 21.06 -68.87 -44.29
CA THR A 3 20.85 -67.64 -45.04
C THR A 3 20.62 -66.46 -44.09
N PRO A 4 21.01 -65.22 -44.47
CA PRO A 4 20.87 -64.05 -43.60
C PRO A 4 19.49 -63.40 -43.77
N SER A 5 18.89 -62.93 -42.67
CA SER A 5 17.66 -62.13 -42.68
C SER A 5 17.99 -60.66 -42.47
N ALA A 6 17.49 -59.82 -43.38
CA ALA A 6 17.77 -58.40 -43.51
C ALA A 6 16.94 -57.55 -42.53
N ALA A 7 17.58 -56.52 -41.97
CA ALA A 7 16.92 -55.46 -41.21
C ALA A 7 16.37 -54.37 -42.16
N PRO A 8 15.18 -53.79 -41.90
CA PRO A 8 14.64 -52.67 -42.67
C PRO A 8 15.15 -51.30 -42.15
N PRO A 9 15.07 -50.24 -42.98
CA PRO A 9 15.79 -48.98 -42.77
C PRO A 9 15.13 -48.03 -41.76
N GLN A 10 15.97 -47.19 -41.15
CA GLN A 10 15.63 -46.09 -40.25
C GLN A 10 14.73 -45.07 -40.95
N SER A 11 13.64 -44.67 -40.29
CA SER A 11 12.74 -43.62 -40.74
C SER A 11 13.19 -42.26 -40.24
N GLU A 12 13.01 -41.28 -41.12
CA GLU A 12 13.50 -39.92 -41.05
C GLU A 12 12.87 -39.09 -39.92
N SER A 13 13.71 -38.21 -39.39
CA SER A 13 13.46 -37.14 -38.43
C SER A 13 12.27 -36.26 -38.81
N ARG A 14 11.21 -36.29 -37.99
CA ARG A 14 10.14 -35.29 -37.99
C ARG A 14 10.54 -34.14 -37.07
N GLN A 15 10.79 -32.97 -37.65
CA GLN A 15 10.98 -31.72 -36.93
C GLN A 15 9.75 -31.42 -36.08
N GLU A 16 9.91 -31.39 -34.75
CA GLU A 16 8.92 -30.80 -33.85
C GLU A 16 8.99 -29.28 -33.98
N VAL A 17 7.90 -28.71 -34.50
CA VAL A 17 7.63 -27.28 -34.48
C VAL A 17 7.51 -26.86 -33.02
N GLY A 18 8.45 -26.03 -32.57
CA GLY A 18 8.48 -25.48 -31.22
C GLY A 18 7.14 -24.86 -30.86
N THR A 19 6.50 -25.40 -29.83
CA THR A 19 5.35 -24.80 -29.20
C THR A 19 5.79 -23.49 -28.56
N ALA A 20 5.32 -22.39 -29.14
CA ALA A 20 5.44 -21.06 -28.53
C ALA A 20 4.95 -21.15 -27.09
N SER A 21 5.79 -20.69 -26.16
CA SER A 21 5.42 -20.55 -24.75
C SER A 21 4.13 -19.73 -24.65
N PRO A 22 3.12 -20.18 -23.87
CA PRO A 22 1.90 -19.41 -23.72
C PRO A 22 2.28 -18.08 -23.04
N ALA A 23 2.02 -16.98 -23.75
CA ALA A 23 2.06 -15.64 -23.18
C ALA A 23 1.26 -15.65 -21.86
N ASN A 24 1.90 -15.18 -20.78
CA ASN A 24 1.27 -15.00 -19.47
C ASN A 24 -0.02 -14.20 -19.65
N LYS A 25 -1.18 -14.87 -19.60
CA LYS A 25 -2.46 -14.17 -19.41
C LYS A 25 -2.40 -13.53 -18.03
N ALA A 26 -2.44 -12.20 -17.98
CA ALA A 26 -2.56 -11.46 -16.73
C ALA A 26 -3.76 -12.01 -15.94
N SER A 27 -3.50 -12.55 -14.76
CA SER A 27 -4.53 -13.02 -13.85
C SER A 27 -5.24 -11.82 -13.25
N THR A 28 -6.58 -11.83 -13.24
CA THR A 28 -7.39 -10.80 -12.58
C THR A 28 -6.94 -10.58 -11.12
N PRO A 29 -6.91 -9.33 -10.61
CA PRO A 29 -6.63 -9.06 -9.20
C PRO A 29 -7.52 -9.91 -8.29
N THR A 30 -6.92 -10.52 -7.26
CA THR A 30 -7.69 -11.27 -6.27
C THR A 30 -8.12 -10.34 -5.15
N THR A 31 -9.38 -9.90 -5.20
CA THR A 31 -10.00 -9.08 -4.17
C THR A 31 -10.86 -9.93 -3.23
N LEU A 32 -11.02 -9.47 -1.99
CA LEU A 32 -11.83 -10.11 -0.95
C LEU A 32 -12.48 -9.04 -0.08
N HIS A 33 -13.55 -9.38 0.65
CA HIS A 33 -14.14 -8.48 1.63
C HIS A 33 -13.99 -9.08 3.04
N ILE A 34 -13.77 -8.25 4.06
CA ILE A 34 -13.51 -8.73 5.43
C ILE A 34 -14.66 -9.54 6.05
N SER A 35 -15.87 -9.40 5.53
CA SER A 35 -17.02 -10.22 5.95
C SER A 35 -17.02 -11.63 5.35
N ASP A 36 -16.28 -11.87 4.25
CA ASP A 36 -16.09 -13.20 3.68
C ASP A 36 -14.96 -13.90 4.44
N LYS A 37 -15.32 -14.49 5.58
CA LYS A 37 -14.36 -15.17 6.47
C LYS A 37 -13.60 -16.29 5.77
N ALA A 38 -14.23 -17.01 4.84
CA ALA A 38 -13.59 -18.14 4.16
C ALA A 38 -12.53 -17.65 3.17
N ALA A 39 -12.86 -16.65 2.34
CA ALA A 39 -11.89 -16.04 1.42
C ALA A 39 -10.74 -15.38 2.19
N LEU A 40 -11.05 -14.66 3.26
CA LEU A 40 -10.06 -14.00 4.11
C LEU A 40 -9.13 -15.00 4.79
N ALA A 41 -9.64 -16.08 5.37
CA ALA A 41 -8.82 -17.12 6.01
C ALA A 41 -7.92 -17.85 4.99
N ALA A 42 -8.42 -18.13 3.79
CA ALA A 42 -7.65 -18.72 2.71
C ALA A 42 -6.50 -17.80 2.27
N ALA A 43 -6.79 -16.52 2.03
CA ALA A 43 -5.78 -15.51 1.71
C ALA A 43 -4.78 -15.36 2.86
N TRP A 44 -5.25 -15.31 4.12
CA TRP A 44 -4.44 -15.17 5.33
C TRP A 44 -3.40 -16.27 5.45
N SER A 45 -3.77 -17.49 5.09
CA SER A 45 -2.88 -18.65 5.08
C SER A 45 -1.89 -18.68 3.91
N GLY A 46 -2.13 -17.89 2.87
CA GLY A 46 -1.28 -17.81 1.68
C GLY A 46 0.05 -17.07 1.90
N PRO A 47 0.97 -17.16 0.92
CA PRO A 47 2.31 -16.57 1.02
C PRO A 47 2.35 -15.08 0.63
N HIS A 48 1.26 -14.53 0.12
CA HIS A 48 1.22 -13.16 -0.41
C HIS A 48 0.75 -12.16 0.67
N PRO A 49 1.28 -10.92 0.65
CA PRO A 49 0.72 -9.83 1.44
C PRO A 49 -0.74 -9.56 1.10
N ILE A 50 -1.48 -9.02 2.06
CA ILE A 50 -2.86 -8.56 1.87
C ILE A 50 -2.90 -7.11 2.30
N ILE A 51 -3.52 -6.26 1.50
CA ILE A 51 -3.86 -4.89 1.92
C ILE A 51 -5.37 -4.75 2.01
N THR A 52 -5.86 -4.23 3.12
CA THR A 52 -7.29 -4.08 3.41
C THR A 52 -7.62 -2.61 3.67
N HIS A 53 -8.64 -2.09 2.99
CA HIS A 53 -9.19 -0.77 3.23
C HIS A 53 -10.24 -0.86 4.34
N LEU A 54 -10.10 -0.09 5.42
CA LEU A 54 -11.02 -0.17 6.56
C LEU A 54 -12.07 0.94 6.57
N ASN A 55 -11.85 2.01 5.80
CA ASN A 55 -12.84 3.05 5.52
C ASN A 55 -12.87 3.30 4.00
N ALA A 56 -13.57 4.34 3.53
CA ALA A 56 -13.58 4.72 2.12
C ALA A 56 -12.50 5.77 1.76
N ASP A 57 -11.54 6.01 2.65
CA ASP A 57 -10.64 7.16 2.60
C ASP A 57 -9.16 6.73 2.75
N THR A 58 -8.63 6.71 3.97
CA THR A 58 -7.18 6.66 4.26
C THR A 58 -6.76 5.52 5.18
N THR A 59 -7.69 4.81 5.81
CA THR A 59 -7.33 3.79 6.81
C THR A 59 -7.11 2.44 6.15
N TRP A 60 -5.86 2.00 6.12
CA TRP A 60 -5.46 0.73 5.52
C TRP A 60 -4.75 -0.16 6.54
N VAL A 61 -4.82 -1.47 6.34
CA VAL A 61 -3.94 -2.42 7.03
C VAL A 61 -3.19 -3.24 5.99
N LEU A 62 -1.87 -3.26 6.10
CA LEU A 62 -0.99 -4.11 5.31
C LEU A 62 -0.56 -5.32 6.16
N HIS A 63 -0.97 -6.50 5.74
CA HIS A 63 -0.72 -7.77 6.40
C HIS A 63 0.44 -8.50 5.70
N LEU A 64 1.64 -8.36 6.24
CA LEU A 64 2.86 -8.94 5.69
C LEU A 64 3.06 -10.38 6.18
N PRO A 65 3.32 -11.35 5.30
CA PRO A 65 3.79 -12.66 5.72
C PRO A 65 5.20 -12.52 6.32
N SER A 66 5.52 -13.33 7.33
CA SER A 66 6.91 -13.41 7.80
C SER A 66 7.80 -13.99 6.71
N PRO A 67 8.98 -13.39 6.43
CA PRO A 67 9.88 -13.90 5.40
C PRO A 67 10.30 -15.34 5.67
N GLU A 68 10.59 -16.08 4.59
CA GLU A 68 11.12 -17.43 4.70
C GLU A 68 12.42 -17.45 5.53
N GLY A 69 12.50 -18.38 6.49
CA GLY A 69 13.65 -18.53 7.39
C GLY A 69 13.68 -17.57 8.59
N VAL A 70 12.70 -16.68 8.73
CA VAL A 70 12.53 -15.84 9.93
C VAL A 70 11.59 -16.54 10.91
N GLU A 71 12.05 -16.72 12.15
CA GLU A 71 11.22 -17.27 13.24
C GLU A 71 10.04 -16.34 13.53
N ARG A 72 8.85 -16.94 13.63
CA ARG A 72 7.61 -16.20 13.85
C ARG A 72 7.31 -16.16 15.34
N PRO A 73 6.87 -15.01 15.89
CA PRO A 73 6.33 -14.99 17.24
C PRO A 73 5.16 -15.97 17.38
N SER A 74 5.06 -16.64 18.53
CA SER A 74 3.95 -17.56 18.79
C SER A 74 2.61 -16.84 18.65
N GLY A 75 1.64 -17.50 17.99
CA GLY A 75 0.32 -16.92 17.72
C GLY A 75 0.29 -15.82 16.65
N ARG A 76 1.40 -15.58 15.92
CA ARG A 76 1.50 -14.55 14.88
C ARG A 76 1.94 -15.15 13.55
N ARG A 77 1.08 -15.09 12.53
CA ARG A 77 1.42 -15.45 11.15
C ARG A 77 1.78 -14.24 10.31
N ARG A 78 1.17 -13.10 10.63
CA ARG A 78 1.37 -11.87 9.87
C ARG A 78 1.83 -10.72 10.75
N PHE A 79 2.63 -9.87 10.13
CA PHE A 79 3.02 -8.58 10.66
C PHE A 79 2.09 -7.51 10.07
N ASN A 80 1.36 -6.81 10.93
CA ASN A 80 0.27 -5.92 10.56
C ASN A 80 0.70 -4.46 10.73
N VAL A 81 0.77 -3.73 9.60
CA VAL A 81 1.04 -2.29 9.56
C VAL A 81 -0.27 -1.56 9.37
N LEU A 82 -0.67 -0.75 10.36
CA LEU A 82 -1.85 0.11 10.28
C LEU A 82 -1.43 1.48 9.71
N LEU A 83 -2.13 1.94 8.67
CA LEU A 83 -1.90 3.21 8.00
C LEU A 83 -3.04 4.18 8.33
N ASP A 84 -2.69 5.41 8.69
CA ASP A 84 -3.60 6.55 8.83
C ASP A 84 -4.98 6.21 9.45
N PRO A 85 -5.02 5.74 10.72
CA PRO A 85 -6.26 5.26 11.30
C PRO A 85 -7.21 6.38 11.70
N TRP A 86 -8.36 6.41 11.04
CA TRP A 86 -9.53 7.24 11.35
C TRP A 86 -10.79 6.37 11.15
N LEU A 87 -11.32 5.85 12.27
CA LEU A 87 -12.42 4.87 12.26
C LEU A 87 -13.78 5.46 12.70
N GLN A 88 -13.75 6.47 13.55
CA GLN A 88 -14.95 7.11 14.08
C GLN A 88 -14.69 8.59 14.36
N GLY A 89 -15.77 9.33 14.55
CA GLY A 89 -15.72 10.73 14.92
C GLY A 89 -15.36 11.66 13.75
N PRO A 90 -15.38 12.98 14.00
CA PRO A 90 -15.06 13.97 12.99
C PRO A 90 -13.56 14.15 12.79
N GLN A 91 -13.17 14.46 11.56
CA GLN A 91 -11.94 15.16 11.22
C GLN A 91 -12.13 16.65 11.57
N SER A 92 -11.20 17.25 12.32
CA SER A 92 -11.24 18.68 12.68
C SER A 92 -9.83 19.27 12.68
N ASP A 93 -9.49 20.03 11.62
CA ASP A 93 -8.20 20.73 11.51
C ASP A 93 -8.36 22.23 11.75
N GLY A 94 -7.53 22.77 12.65
CA GLY A 94 -7.63 24.14 13.13
C GLY A 94 -8.76 24.32 14.16
N GLY A 95 -9.23 25.56 14.35
CA GLY A 95 -10.42 25.80 15.16
C GLY A 95 -11.66 25.15 14.52
N ARG A 96 -12.62 24.67 15.32
CA ARG A 96 -13.88 24.03 14.86
C ARG A 96 -14.68 24.79 13.78
N TRP A 97 -14.40 26.08 13.59
CA TRP A 97 -15.02 26.94 12.58
C TRP A 97 -14.30 26.92 11.21
N PHE A 98 -13.13 26.28 11.11
CA PHE A 98 -12.27 26.30 9.92
C PHE A 98 -12.54 25.13 8.97
N SER A 99 -12.39 23.88 9.42
CA SER A 99 -12.73 22.66 8.67
C SER A 99 -13.18 21.54 9.61
N ILE A 100 -14.40 21.03 9.44
CA ILE A 100 -14.83 19.77 10.05
C ILE A 100 -15.40 18.86 8.96
N GLN A 101 -14.97 17.60 8.94
CA GLN A 101 -15.42 16.61 7.96
C GLN A 101 -15.81 15.30 8.66
N TRP A 102 -16.73 14.58 8.05
CA TRP A 102 -17.17 13.25 8.50
C TRP A 102 -17.15 12.28 7.32
N HIS A 103 -16.83 11.03 7.61
CA HIS A 103 -17.09 9.92 6.70
C HIS A 103 -18.57 9.91 6.27
N VAL A 104 -18.79 9.64 5.00
CA VAL A 104 -20.11 9.36 4.42
C VAL A 104 -20.34 7.85 4.43
N VAL A 105 -19.30 7.08 4.10
CA VAL A 105 -19.28 5.62 4.19
C VAL A 105 -18.76 5.22 5.55
N ALA A 106 -19.56 4.48 6.33
CA ALA A 106 -19.12 3.99 7.62
C ALA A 106 -17.93 3.02 7.47
N PRO A 107 -16.89 3.15 8.31
CA PRO A 107 -15.78 2.20 8.32
C PRO A 107 -16.24 0.77 8.61
N SER A 108 -15.61 -0.23 7.99
CA SER A 108 -16.05 -1.63 8.10
C SER A 108 -15.68 -2.26 9.45
N VAL A 109 -14.81 -1.59 10.21
CA VAL A 109 -14.61 -1.78 11.64
C VAL A 109 -14.72 -0.43 12.32
N GLN A 110 -15.37 -0.37 13.47
CA GLN A 110 -15.67 0.89 14.16
C GLN A 110 -14.61 1.27 15.18
N THR A 111 -13.86 0.30 15.71
CA THR A 111 -12.84 0.53 16.76
C THR A 111 -11.59 -0.31 16.52
N ILE A 112 -10.48 0.09 17.13
CA ILE A 112 -9.26 -0.72 17.18
C ILE A 112 -9.52 -2.05 17.90
N LYS A 113 -10.46 -2.09 18.86
CA LYS A 113 -10.87 -3.33 19.52
C LYS A 113 -11.53 -4.31 18.55
N GLU A 114 -12.44 -3.84 17.71
CA GLU A 114 -13.09 -4.67 16.69
C GLU A 114 -12.08 -5.19 15.66
N LEU A 115 -11.16 -4.34 15.19
CA LEU A 115 -10.07 -4.75 14.31
C LEU A 115 -9.21 -5.83 14.95
N ASN A 116 -8.78 -5.65 16.21
CA ASN A 116 -8.02 -6.67 16.92
C ASN A 116 -8.81 -7.98 17.10
N GLY A 117 -10.12 -7.91 17.32
CA GLY A 117 -10.99 -9.10 17.37
C GLY A 117 -10.97 -9.89 16.07
N LEU A 118 -11.10 -9.21 14.92
CA LEU A 118 -11.02 -9.82 13.60
C LEU A 118 -9.65 -10.47 13.35
N LEU A 119 -8.56 -9.78 13.69
CA LEU A 119 -7.20 -10.33 13.54
C LEU A 119 -6.97 -11.53 14.46
N ALA A 120 -7.50 -11.49 15.68
CA ALA A 120 -7.41 -12.60 16.62
C ALA A 120 -8.12 -13.87 16.09
N GLU A 121 -9.28 -13.72 15.45
CA GLU A 121 -9.98 -14.84 14.81
C GLU A 121 -9.12 -15.48 13.70
N LEU A 122 -8.53 -14.66 12.82
CA LEU A 122 -7.69 -15.14 11.73
C LEU A 122 -6.43 -15.87 12.19
N GLU A 123 -5.81 -15.39 13.27
CA GLU A 123 -4.63 -16.04 13.85
C GLU A 123 -5.00 -17.35 14.57
N LYS A 124 -6.17 -17.42 15.24
CA LYS A 124 -6.67 -18.63 15.91
C LYS A 124 -7.01 -19.76 14.95
N ASP A 125 -7.74 -19.46 13.88
CA ASP A 125 -8.09 -20.45 12.84
C ASP A 125 -6.86 -21.05 12.17
N SER A 126 -5.72 -20.38 12.34
CA SER A 126 -4.47 -20.70 11.71
C SER A 126 -3.42 -21.32 12.65
N ALA A 127 -3.70 -21.44 13.96
CA ALA A 127 -2.79 -21.93 14.99
C ALA A 127 -3.36 -23.14 15.77
N PRO A 128 -2.52 -24.05 16.30
CA PRO A 128 -2.97 -25.08 17.22
C PRO A 128 -3.55 -24.46 18.51
N ALA A 129 -4.69 -24.98 18.97
CA ALA A 129 -5.51 -24.41 20.05
C ALA A 129 -4.76 -24.07 21.36
N ASP A 130 -3.62 -24.72 21.63
CA ASP A 130 -2.86 -24.59 22.89
C ASP A 130 -1.77 -23.49 22.87
N THR A 131 -1.65 -22.70 21.79
CA THR A 131 -0.55 -21.71 21.62
C THR A 131 -0.97 -20.25 21.61
N ALA A 132 -2.27 -19.95 21.71
CA ALA A 132 -2.79 -18.59 21.69
C ALA A 132 -2.49 -17.88 23.03
N ALA A 133 -1.34 -17.21 23.11
CA ALA A 133 -1.11 -16.23 24.16
C ALA A 133 -2.16 -15.10 24.04
N GLU A 134 -2.74 -14.66 25.15
CA GLU A 134 -3.52 -13.41 25.14
C GLU A 134 -2.58 -12.26 24.76
N MET A 135 -2.88 -11.60 23.65
CA MET A 135 -2.12 -10.45 23.16
C MET A 135 -2.98 -9.21 23.27
N ASP A 136 -2.43 -8.13 23.86
CA ASP A 136 -3.20 -6.89 23.96
C ASP A 136 -3.41 -6.21 22.58
N SER A 137 -2.60 -6.56 21.57
CA SER A 137 -2.84 -6.14 20.19
C SER A 137 -2.16 -7.04 19.15
N TYR A 138 -2.82 -7.19 18.01
CA TYR A 138 -2.33 -7.78 16.77
C TYR A 138 -1.83 -6.73 15.76
N ILE A 139 -1.80 -5.45 16.12
CA ILE A 139 -1.23 -4.37 15.31
C ILE A 139 0.21 -4.14 15.77
N ASP A 140 1.17 -4.37 14.89
CA ASP A 140 2.59 -4.34 15.26
C ASP A 140 3.22 -2.97 15.16
N VAL A 141 2.72 -2.14 14.24
CA VAL A 141 3.22 -0.79 14.00
C VAL A 141 2.16 0.04 13.31
N VAL A 142 2.17 1.34 13.59
CA VAL A 142 1.38 2.33 12.86
C VAL A 142 2.29 3.23 12.05
N ALA A 143 1.92 3.53 10.82
CA ALA A 143 2.58 4.54 10.01
C ALA A 143 1.58 5.67 9.66
N ILE A 144 1.96 6.91 9.98
CA ILE A 144 1.15 8.11 9.78
C ILE A 144 1.76 8.94 8.67
N SER A 145 0.95 9.33 7.67
CA SER A 145 1.43 10.04 6.48
C SER A 145 1.52 11.55 6.68
N HIS A 146 0.57 12.15 7.41
CA HIS A 146 0.42 13.58 7.61
C HIS A 146 -0.13 13.91 9.00
N GLU A 147 0.08 15.15 9.48
CA GLU A 147 -0.42 15.62 10.78
C GLU A 147 -1.93 15.93 10.83
N PHE A 148 -2.63 15.90 9.70
CA PHE A 148 -4.04 16.25 9.61
C PHE A 148 -4.93 15.15 10.20
N THR A 149 -6.07 15.53 10.76
CA THR A 149 -6.91 14.64 11.56
C THR A 149 -7.61 13.52 10.78
N ASP A 150 -7.66 13.58 9.45
CA ASP A 150 -8.07 12.47 8.56
C ASP A 150 -6.95 11.45 8.28
N HIS A 151 -5.76 11.68 8.83
CA HIS A 151 -4.62 10.76 8.78
C HIS A 151 -4.12 10.43 10.20
N CYS A 152 -4.02 11.44 11.06
CA CYS A 152 -3.49 11.40 12.42
C CYS A 152 -4.61 11.63 13.44
N HIS A 153 -5.61 10.76 13.45
CA HIS A 153 -6.78 10.91 14.30
C HIS A 153 -6.49 10.49 15.75
N GLU A 154 -6.40 11.47 16.67
CA GLU A 154 -6.00 11.23 18.06
C GLU A 154 -6.92 10.23 18.79
N ALA A 155 -8.25 10.35 18.62
CA ALA A 155 -9.19 9.49 19.35
C ALA A 155 -9.03 8.02 18.95
N THR A 156 -8.87 7.73 17.65
CA THR A 156 -8.64 6.36 17.16
C THR A 156 -7.26 5.87 17.57
N LEU A 157 -6.22 6.70 17.48
CA LEU A 157 -4.86 6.32 17.87
C LEU A 157 -4.76 5.98 19.35
N ARG A 158 -5.45 6.71 20.23
CA ARG A 158 -5.45 6.45 21.69
C ARG A 158 -6.13 5.13 22.08
N GLU A 159 -6.88 4.48 21.19
CA GLU A 159 -7.41 3.13 21.44
C GLU A 159 -6.31 2.05 21.38
N LEU A 160 -5.16 2.35 20.77
CA LEU A 160 -4.00 1.45 20.74
C LEU A 160 -3.26 1.42 22.09
N PRO A 161 -2.62 0.30 22.46
CA PRO A 161 -1.70 0.25 23.58
C PRO A 161 -0.56 1.29 23.47
N SER A 162 -0.08 1.83 24.59
CA SER A 162 1.03 2.81 24.62
C SER A 162 2.30 2.29 23.94
N ARG A 163 2.54 0.97 24.04
CA ARG A 163 3.71 0.30 23.49
C ARG A 163 3.69 0.17 21.97
N THR A 164 2.56 0.43 21.30
CA THR A 164 2.47 0.31 19.85
C THR A 164 3.42 1.32 19.20
N PRO A 165 4.43 0.88 18.45
CA PRO A 165 5.37 1.79 17.79
C PRO A 165 4.67 2.62 16.71
N ILE A 166 4.96 3.92 16.69
CA ILE A 166 4.43 4.85 15.69
C ILE A 166 5.57 5.40 14.83
N PHE A 167 5.40 5.34 13.51
CA PHE A 167 6.26 5.99 12.53
C PHE A 167 5.50 7.14 11.90
N ALA A 168 6.10 8.34 11.85
CA ALA A 168 5.43 9.53 11.33
C ALA A 168 6.42 10.56 10.78
N PRO A 169 5.99 11.50 9.90
CA PRO A 169 6.79 12.68 9.58
C PRO A 169 6.96 13.58 10.81
N ASP A 170 7.94 14.49 10.76
CA ASP A 170 8.36 15.32 11.89
C ASP A 170 7.20 16.04 12.61
N LYS A 171 6.27 16.63 11.87
CA LYS A 171 5.11 17.35 12.44
C LYS A 171 4.12 16.41 13.11
N ALA A 172 3.74 15.31 12.46
CA ALA A 172 2.84 14.32 13.04
C ALA A 172 3.51 13.65 14.25
N ALA A 173 4.81 13.33 14.18
CA ALA A 173 5.56 12.80 15.31
C ALA A 173 5.56 13.76 16.51
N LYS A 174 5.80 15.06 16.29
CA LYS A 174 5.71 16.08 17.35
C LYS A 174 4.31 16.17 17.96
N LEU A 175 3.26 16.14 17.13
CA LEU A 175 1.87 16.14 17.57
C LEU A 175 1.55 14.90 18.43
N ILE A 176 1.87 13.71 17.94
CA ILE A 176 1.60 12.43 18.62
C ILE A 176 2.36 12.35 19.95
N ARG A 177 3.62 12.81 20.00
CA ARG A 177 4.39 12.88 21.26
C ARG A 177 3.74 13.83 22.28
N SER A 178 3.10 14.91 21.83
CA SER A 178 2.42 15.85 22.71
C SER A 178 1.23 15.24 23.46
N TRP A 179 0.64 14.18 22.91
CA TRP A 179 -0.45 13.42 23.51
C TRP A 179 -0.04 12.61 24.73
N LYS A 180 1.27 12.37 24.91
CA LYS A 180 1.85 11.61 26.04
C LYS A 180 1.21 10.23 26.24
N HIS A 181 0.88 9.58 25.13
CA HIS A 181 0.23 8.27 25.12
C HIS A 181 1.18 7.14 24.73
N PHE A 182 2.02 7.34 23.71
CA PHE A 182 2.87 6.31 23.15
C PHE A 182 4.30 6.34 23.71
N ASP A 183 4.86 5.16 23.95
CA ASP A 183 6.20 4.96 24.47
C ASP A 183 7.28 5.21 23.39
N ALA A 184 6.95 4.92 22.12
CA ALA A 184 7.86 5.07 20.99
C ALA A 184 7.18 5.74 19.78
N VAL A 185 7.64 6.93 19.44
CA VAL A 185 7.25 7.65 18.22
C VAL A 185 8.53 7.99 17.45
N THR A 186 8.75 7.32 16.33
CA THR A 186 9.93 7.43 15.49
C THR A 186 9.63 8.32 14.28
N GLU A 187 10.52 9.28 14.02
CA GLU A 187 10.45 10.06 12.79
C GLU A 187 10.89 9.18 11.61
N MET A 188 10.06 9.12 10.57
CA MET A 188 10.36 8.31 9.39
C MET A 188 11.66 8.79 8.72
N PRO A 189 12.62 7.90 8.43
CA PRO A 189 13.79 8.26 7.67
C PRO A 189 13.39 8.72 6.27
N PRO A 190 14.06 9.75 5.72
CA PRO A 190 13.84 10.17 4.35
C PRO A 190 14.31 9.08 3.38
N PHE A 191 13.57 8.90 2.28
CA PHE A 191 13.92 7.98 1.21
C PHE A 191 14.01 8.74 -0.10
N VAL A 192 15.18 8.66 -0.74
CA VAL A 192 15.44 9.19 -2.08
C VAL A 192 15.84 8.02 -2.96
N ALA A 193 14.94 7.63 -3.86
CA ALA A 193 15.11 6.41 -4.67
C ALA A 193 16.42 6.44 -5.48
N ALA A 194 16.75 7.58 -6.10
CA ALA A 194 17.95 7.76 -6.90
C ALA A 194 19.28 7.65 -6.10
N GLU A 195 19.24 7.85 -4.78
CA GLU A 195 20.43 7.82 -3.91
C GLU A 195 20.54 6.52 -3.11
N THR A 196 19.46 5.72 -3.07
CA THR A 196 19.39 4.53 -2.21
C THR A 196 19.97 3.31 -2.91
N LYS A 197 21.11 2.83 -2.41
CA LYS A 197 21.74 1.56 -2.84
C LYS A 197 21.32 0.35 -2.01
N ASP A 198 21.00 0.57 -0.74
CA ASP A 198 20.60 -0.46 0.21
C ASP A 198 19.48 0.10 1.07
N TRP A 199 18.25 -0.31 0.76
CA TRP A 199 17.07 0.21 1.43
C TRP A 199 17.05 -0.14 2.92
N ARG A 200 17.64 -1.26 3.35
CA ARG A 200 17.62 -1.68 4.77
C ARG A 200 18.41 -0.70 5.63
N LYS A 201 19.57 -0.25 5.15
CA LYS A 201 20.37 0.77 5.84
C LYS A 201 19.65 2.11 5.96
N THR A 202 18.80 2.44 4.99
CA THR A 202 18.06 3.70 4.96
C THR A 202 16.79 3.63 5.81
N LEU A 203 16.05 2.51 5.78
CA LEU A 203 14.67 2.43 6.24
C LEU A 203 14.44 1.60 7.50
N THR A 204 15.33 0.64 7.80
CA THR A 204 15.16 -0.26 8.93
C THR A 204 15.76 0.36 10.18
N CYS A 205 14.93 0.52 11.21
CA CYS A 205 15.37 0.96 12.53
C CYS A 205 14.51 0.34 13.63
N VAL A 206 15.05 0.29 14.85
CA VAL A 206 14.34 -0.23 16.02
C VAL A 206 13.05 0.59 16.23
N PRO A 207 11.89 -0.05 16.51
CA PRO A 207 11.70 -1.47 16.83
C PRO A 207 11.29 -2.37 15.66
N LEU A 208 11.44 -1.92 14.40
CA LEU A 208 11.11 -2.76 13.24
C LEU A 208 12.03 -3.98 13.19
N PRO A 209 11.50 -5.14 12.76
CA PRO A 209 12.35 -6.30 12.51
C PRO A 209 13.33 -6.00 11.34
N PRO A 210 14.51 -6.66 11.31
CA PRO A 210 15.57 -6.37 10.33
C PRO A 210 15.18 -6.52 8.85
N TRP A 211 14.07 -7.22 8.59
CA TRP A 211 13.54 -7.47 7.26
C TRP A 211 12.47 -6.47 6.80
N LEU A 212 12.12 -5.48 7.63
CA LEU A 212 11.10 -4.46 7.37
C LEU A 212 11.70 -3.06 7.50
N GLY A 213 11.29 -2.15 6.61
CA GLY A 213 11.64 -0.74 6.65
C GLY A 213 10.43 0.13 6.36
N ILE A 214 10.32 1.25 7.07
CA ILE A 214 9.28 2.25 6.87
C ILE A 214 9.98 3.60 6.73
N GLY A 215 9.72 4.32 5.65
CA GLY A 215 10.27 5.65 5.45
C GLY A 215 9.36 6.55 4.65
N ARG A 216 9.88 7.74 4.35
CA ARG A 216 9.11 8.81 3.71
C ARG A 216 9.77 9.25 2.42
N VAL A 217 9.03 9.18 1.32
CA VAL A 217 9.40 9.79 0.04
C VAL A 217 8.83 11.20 0.00
N VAL A 218 9.69 12.17 -0.28
CA VAL A 218 9.29 13.59 -0.30
C VAL A 218 9.51 14.16 -1.69
N THR A 219 8.51 14.86 -2.21
CA THR A 219 8.65 15.69 -3.41
C THR A 219 9.63 16.86 -3.14
N PRO A 220 10.75 16.97 -3.88
CA PRO A 220 11.68 18.09 -3.74
C PRO A 220 11.00 19.44 -3.94
N GLY A 221 11.30 20.44 -3.10
CA GLY A 221 10.79 21.81 -3.26
C GLY A 221 9.32 22.01 -2.89
N ASN A 222 8.61 20.99 -2.38
CA ASN A 222 7.23 21.12 -1.97
C ASN A 222 7.09 21.84 -0.61
N SER A 223 6.60 23.08 -0.63
CA SER A 223 6.28 23.83 0.60
C SER A 223 5.20 23.10 1.41
N LEU A 224 5.43 22.91 2.72
CA LEU A 224 4.53 22.24 3.69
C LEU A 224 4.39 20.71 3.53
N TYR A 225 5.05 20.09 2.55
CA TYR A 225 5.16 18.64 2.37
C TYR A 225 3.83 17.86 2.20
N TYR A 226 2.82 18.44 1.56
CA TYR A 226 1.54 17.74 1.26
C TYR A 226 1.72 16.57 0.30
N HIS A 227 2.58 16.72 -0.71
CA HIS A 227 2.81 15.67 -1.70
C HIS A 227 4.01 14.84 -1.24
N SER A 228 3.74 13.90 -0.34
CA SER A 228 4.71 12.94 0.18
C SER A 228 4.07 11.56 0.23
N ALA A 229 4.90 10.52 0.28
CA ALA A 229 4.43 9.15 0.37
C ALA A 229 5.13 8.40 1.50
N ILE A 230 4.42 7.48 2.14
CA ILE A 230 5.02 6.43 2.96
C ILE A 230 5.51 5.34 2.01
N LEU A 231 6.72 4.85 2.22
CA LEU A 231 7.23 3.64 1.59
C LEU A 231 7.45 2.58 2.67
N ILE A 232 6.77 1.44 2.52
CA ILE A 232 6.96 0.25 3.35
C ILE A 232 7.67 -0.78 2.50
N ALA A 233 8.90 -1.14 2.87
CA ALA A 233 9.74 -2.11 2.17
C ALA A 233 9.98 -3.34 3.04
N TRP A 234 9.94 -4.53 2.44
CA TRP A 234 10.24 -5.77 3.15
C TRP A 234 10.96 -6.79 2.28
N ALA A 235 11.69 -7.70 2.93
CA ALA A 235 12.34 -8.83 2.28
C ALA A 235 11.34 -9.96 2.01
N GLY A 236 11.36 -10.57 0.81
CA GLY A 236 10.54 -11.77 0.52
C GLY A 236 11.06 -13.06 1.17
N SER A 237 12.37 -13.14 1.40
CA SER A 237 13.04 -14.27 2.05
C SER A 237 14.29 -13.77 2.77
N SER A 238 14.74 -14.52 3.79
CA SER A 238 16.06 -14.29 4.41
C SER A 238 17.23 -14.59 3.46
N ALA A 239 17.00 -15.38 2.40
CA ALA A 239 18.02 -15.88 1.48
C ALA A 239 17.93 -15.35 0.04
N ARG A 240 16.82 -14.70 -0.34
CA ARG A 240 16.65 -14.10 -1.70
C ARG A 240 16.84 -12.59 -1.67
N GLU A 241 17.34 -12.05 -2.77
CA GLU A 241 17.49 -10.59 -2.97
C GLU A 241 16.14 -9.90 -3.25
N GLU A 242 15.08 -10.66 -3.56
CA GLU A 242 13.75 -10.14 -3.86
C GLU A 242 13.17 -9.39 -2.66
N SER A 243 13.11 -8.07 -2.79
CA SER A 243 12.53 -7.16 -1.81
C SER A 243 11.35 -6.45 -2.44
N ASN A 244 10.28 -6.30 -1.69
CA ASN A 244 9.02 -5.74 -2.17
C ASN A 244 8.73 -4.42 -1.44
N CYS A 245 7.92 -3.57 -2.04
CA CYS A 245 7.38 -2.42 -1.34
C CYS A 245 5.93 -2.07 -1.73
N VAL A 246 5.29 -1.34 -0.83
CA VAL A 246 4.07 -0.58 -1.08
C VAL A 246 4.38 0.89 -0.87
N ILE A 247 3.85 1.74 -1.76
CA ILE A 247 3.95 3.19 -1.67
C ILE A 247 2.55 3.73 -1.42
N TYR A 248 2.37 4.48 -0.35
CA TYR A 248 1.09 5.07 0.03
C TYR A 248 1.17 6.60 -0.01
N SER A 249 0.36 7.22 -0.87
CA SER A 249 0.39 8.65 -1.19
C SER A 249 -1.02 9.24 -1.28
N PRO A 250 -1.66 9.56 -0.14
CA PRO A 250 -3.07 9.97 -0.13
C PRO A 250 -3.32 11.35 -0.76
N HIS A 251 -2.32 12.23 -0.77
CA HIS A 251 -2.38 13.57 -1.37
C HIS A 251 -1.66 13.60 -2.73
N GLY A 252 -1.15 12.45 -3.16
CA GLY A 252 -0.36 12.29 -4.37
C GLY A 252 1.12 12.61 -4.20
N ILE A 253 1.96 11.99 -5.03
CA ILE A 253 3.42 12.13 -4.99
C ILE A 253 3.91 12.53 -6.38
N GLU A 254 4.83 13.49 -6.48
CA GLU A 254 5.35 13.85 -7.80
C GLU A 254 6.11 12.67 -8.42
N PRO A 255 5.83 12.30 -9.69
CA PRO A 255 6.43 11.14 -10.32
C PRO A 255 7.96 11.17 -10.26
N ASN A 256 8.59 12.34 -10.36
CA ASN A 256 10.03 12.44 -10.33
C ASN A 256 10.66 12.03 -9.00
N ALA A 257 9.94 12.14 -7.87
CA ALA A 257 10.41 11.67 -6.56
C ALA A 257 10.54 10.13 -6.52
N LEU A 258 9.87 9.43 -7.44
CA LEU A 258 9.93 7.98 -7.63
C LEU A 258 10.94 7.57 -8.71
N SER A 259 11.71 8.52 -9.26
CA SER A 259 12.75 8.19 -10.24
C SER A 259 13.88 7.41 -9.57
N GLY A 260 14.25 6.28 -10.17
CA GLY A 260 15.31 5.42 -9.65
C GLY A 260 14.82 4.24 -8.81
N MET A 261 13.51 4.07 -8.61
CA MET A 261 12.95 2.93 -7.86
C MET A 261 13.48 1.58 -8.35
N LYS A 262 13.59 1.37 -9.66
CA LYS A 262 14.17 0.14 -10.25
C LYS A 262 15.60 -0.15 -9.80
N GLY A 263 16.38 0.89 -9.49
CA GLY A 263 17.77 0.76 -9.02
C GLY A 263 17.91 0.43 -7.53
N THR A 264 16.82 0.47 -6.76
CA THR A 264 16.83 0.22 -5.31
C THR A 264 16.77 -1.27 -4.94
N GLY A 265 16.51 -2.14 -5.92
CA GLY A 265 16.23 -3.56 -5.71
C GLY A 265 14.83 -3.85 -5.14
N LEU A 266 13.97 -2.84 -5.00
CA LEU A 266 12.59 -3.01 -4.56
C LEU A 266 11.65 -3.21 -5.76
N GLN A 267 10.80 -4.23 -5.67
CA GLN A 267 9.63 -4.39 -6.52
C GLN A 267 8.43 -3.67 -5.91
N THR A 268 7.90 -2.67 -6.60
CA THR A 268 6.69 -1.95 -6.16
C THR A 268 5.46 -2.81 -6.45
N LEU A 269 4.91 -3.47 -5.43
CA LEU A 269 3.70 -4.28 -5.60
C LEU A 269 2.46 -3.41 -5.75
N ALA A 270 2.34 -2.35 -4.95
CA ALA A 270 1.22 -1.43 -5.04
C ALA A 270 1.65 0.03 -4.84
N LEU A 271 1.03 0.91 -5.62
CA LEU A 271 0.94 2.34 -5.37
C LEU A 271 -0.50 2.66 -4.96
N LEU A 272 -0.68 3.16 -3.75
CA LEU A 272 -1.94 3.71 -3.27
C LEU A 272 -1.93 5.21 -3.52
N HIS A 273 -2.74 5.68 -4.47
CA HIS A 273 -2.75 7.07 -4.90
C HIS A 273 -4.17 7.47 -5.35
N GLY A 274 -4.66 8.62 -4.88
CA GLY A 274 -6.00 9.11 -5.20
C GLY A 274 -6.19 9.51 -6.67
N LEU A 275 -7.44 9.45 -7.10
CA LEU A 275 -7.91 9.85 -8.43
C LEU A 275 -8.32 11.33 -8.46
N ASP A 276 -8.80 11.89 -7.36
CA ASP A 276 -9.34 13.23 -7.34
C ASP A 276 -8.25 14.31 -7.31
N ASP A 277 -8.30 15.24 -8.28
CA ASP A 277 -7.56 16.51 -8.21
C ASP A 277 -8.34 17.45 -7.30
N VAL A 278 -7.78 17.78 -6.14
CA VAL A 278 -8.40 18.66 -5.15
C VAL A 278 -7.55 19.90 -4.98
N ARG A 279 -8.17 21.07 -5.10
CA ARG A 279 -7.52 22.38 -4.94
C ARG A 279 -8.28 23.25 -3.95
N LEU A 280 -7.52 24.00 -3.15
CA LEU A 280 -8.04 25.11 -2.36
C LEU A 280 -7.92 26.39 -3.19
N TRP A 281 -9.03 26.83 -3.78
CA TRP A 281 -9.07 27.94 -4.75
C TRP A 281 -8.02 27.76 -5.88
N MET A 282 -7.66 28.82 -6.61
CA MET A 282 -6.55 28.83 -7.60
C MET A 282 -5.14 28.79 -6.98
N MET A 283 -4.98 28.71 -5.66
CA MET A 283 -3.67 28.95 -5.02
C MET A 283 -2.91 27.68 -4.62
N LYS A 284 -3.61 26.61 -4.21
CA LYS A 284 -2.94 25.46 -3.59
C LYS A 284 -3.55 24.14 -4.00
N GLN A 285 -2.71 23.27 -4.56
CA GLN A 285 -3.02 21.87 -4.83
C GLN A 285 -3.00 21.09 -3.51
N LEU A 286 -4.06 20.34 -3.23
CA LEU A 286 -4.17 19.46 -2.07
C LEU A 286 -3.94 18.00 -2.47
N ASN A 287 -4.64 17.52 -3.50
CA ASN A 287 -4.47 16.18 -4.05
C ASN A 287 -4.04 16.24 -5.52
N LEU A 288 -2.99 15.53 -5.94
CA LEU A 288 -2.47 15.61 -7.32
C LEU A 288 -3.36 14.93 -8.39
N GLY A 289 -4.26 14.03 -7.99
CA GLY A 289 -5.25 13.37 -8.85
C GLY A 289 -4.71 12.35 -9.87
N ALA A 290 -5.62 11.77 -10.64
CA ALA A 290 -5.39 10.58 -11.45
C ALA A 290 -4.34 10.77 -12.57
N VAL A 291 -4.31 11.93 -13.24
CA VAL A 291 -3.32 12.19 -14.30
C VAL A 291 -1.89 12.13 -13.73
N ASN A 292 -1.70 12.60 -12.51
CA ASN A 292 -0.43 12.45 -11.80
C ASN A 292 -0.19 11.00 -11.39
N GLY A 293 -1.22 10.34 -10.86
CA GLY A 293 -1.20 8.92 -10.47
C GLY A 293 -0.74 7.98 -11.59
N VAL A 294 -1.20 8.17 -12.83
CA VAL A 294 -0.73 7.41 -14.01
C VAL A 294 0.80 7.51 -14.16
N SER A 295 1.33 8.73 -14.16
CA SER A 295 2.77 8.96 -14.30
C SER A 295 3.56 8.43 -13.10
N ALA A 296 3.01 8.53 -11.89
CA ALA A 296 3.63 8.01 -10.67
C ALA A 296 3.71 6.48 -10.69
N ALA A 297 2.61 5.79 -11.01
CA ALA A 297 2.53 4.34 -11.13
C ALA A 297 3.53 3.79 -12.14
N ARG A 298 3.62 4.43 -13.32
CA ARG A 298 4.61 4.08 -14.35
C ARG A 298 6.05 4.31 -13.87
N LYS A 299 6.31 5.41 -13.16
CA LYS A 299 7.68 5.73 -12.72
C LYS A 299 8.18 4.74 -11.66
N CYS A 300 7.37 4.38 -10.68
CA CYS A 300 7.75 3.39 -9.67
C CYS A 300 7.61 1.94 -10.15
N GLY A 301 7.01 1.71 -11.32
CA GLY A 301 6.77 0.37 -11.86
C GLY A 301 5.83 -0.44 -10.98
N ALA A 302 4.79 0.19 -10.45
CA ALA A 302 3.83 -0.49 -9.59
C ALA A 302 3.07 -1.58 -10.36
N LYS A 303 2.92 -2.77 -9.76
CA LYS A 303 2.04 -3.81 -10.31
C LYS A 303 0.57 -3.39 -10.18
N TYR A 304 0.17 -2.93 -9.00
CA TYR A 304 -1.18 -2.45 -8.72
C TYR A 304 -1.20 -0.93 -8.50
N TRP A 305 -2.17 -0.24 -9.09
CA TRP A 305 -2.57 1.10 -8.67
C TRP A 305 -3.90 1.00 -7.94
N VAL A 306 -3.87 1.26 -6.64
CA VAL A 306 -5.05 1.20 -5.77
C VAL A 306 -5.52 2.63 -5.47
N ALA A 307 -6.80 2.91 -5.68
CA ALA A 307 -7.40 4.20 -5.32
C ALA A 307 -7.39 4.41 -3.78
N THR A 308 -7.19 5.65 -3.33
CA THR A 308 -7.23 6.01 -1.90
C THR A 308 -7.55 7.49 -1.74
N HIS A 309 -8.16 7.86 -0.62
CA HIS A 309 -8.41 9.25 -0.22
C HIS A 309 -9.30 10.02 -1.22
N ASP A 310 -10.20 9.28 -1.89
CA ASP A 310 -11.15 9.79 -2.87
C ASP A 310 -12.56 9.96 -2.28
N GLU A 311 -12.78 9.64 -0.99
CA GLU A 311 -14.10 9.80 -0.37
C GLU A 311 -14.58 11.27 -0.50
N VAL A 312 -15.81 11.44 -0.98
CA VAL A 312 -16.49 12.75 -0.90
C VAL A 312 -17.06 12.89 0.51
N LYS A 313 -16.23 13.40 1.42
CA LYS A 313 -16.57 13.60 2.83
C LYS A 313 -17.70 14.62 2.99
N LYS A 314 -18.52 14.46 4.02
CA LYS A 314 -19.51 15.49 4.40
C LYS A 314 -18.77 16.62 5.12
N GLY A 315 -18.59 17.76 4.46
CA GLY A 315 -17.86 18.90 5.01
C GLY A 315 -18.75 20.00 5.60
N GLY A 316 -18.24 20.66 6.64
CA GLY A 316 -18.76 21.93 7.17
C GLY A 316 -17.63 22.95 7.41
N GLY A 317 -17.97 24.23 7.51
CA GLY A 317 -17.00 25.31 7.74
C GLY A 317 -16.65 26.10 6.47
N PHE A 318 -15.72 27.04 6.59
CA PHE A 318 -15.40 27.99 5.51
C PHE A 318 -14.57 27.33 4.38
N VAL A 319 -13.73 26.35 4.70
CA VAL A 319 -12.84 25.70 3.72
C VAL A 319 -13.62 24.88 2.70
N SER A 320 -14.71 24.21 3.09
CA SER A 320 -15.49 23.38 2.16
C SER A 320 -16.11 24.19 1.01
N LEU A 321 -16.41 25.47 1.22
CA LEU A 321 -16.92 26.38 0.18
C LEU A 321 -15.86 26.75 -0.88
N LEU A 322 -14.57 26.55 -0.57
CA LEU A 322 -13.44 26.93 -1.42
C LEU A 322 -12.77 25.74 -2.11
N LEU A 323 -13.18 24.52 -1.77
CA LEU A 323 -12.66 23.29 -2.38
C LEU A 323 -13.21 23.13 -3.79
N ARG A 324 -12.31 22.90 -4.75
CA ARG A 324 -12.64 22.48 -6.10
C ARG A 324 -12.10 21.07 -6.30
N ARG A 325 -12.96 20.14 -6.69
CA ARG A 325 -12.62 18.74 -6.97
C ARG A 325 -12.87 18.44 -8.44
N THR A 326 -11.92 17.79 -9.09
CA THR A 326 -12.07 17.22 -10.44
C THR A 326 -11.85 15.72 -10.35
N THR A 327 -12.91 14.97 -10.64
CA THR A 327 -12.90 13.51 -10.66
C THR A 327 -12.56 13.01 -12.05
N TRP A 328 -11.79 11.94 -12.12
CA TRP A 328 -11.29 11.34 -13.35
C TRP A 328 -11.69 9.88 -13.42
N SER A 329 -12.07 9.39 -14.61
CA SER A 329 -11.94 7.96 -14.89
C SER A 329 -10.47 7.64 -15.16
N VAL A 330 -10.06 6.40 -14.86
CA VAL A 330 -8.68 5.94 -15.16
C VAL A 330 -8.39 6.03 -16.65
N ALA A 331 -9.36 5.68 -17.50
CA ALA A 331 -9.22 5.77 -18.95
C ALA A 331 -8.97 7.21 -19.43
N ASP A 332 -9.72 8.17 -18.89
CA ASP A 332 -9.53 9.58 -19.22
C ASP A 332 -8.19 10.12 -18.71
N ALA A 333 -7.76 9.68 -17.52
CA ALA A 333 -6.47 10.06 -16.96
C ALA A 333 -5.31 9.54 -17.82
N VAL A 334 -5.37 8.27 -18.25
CA VAL A 334 -4.36 7.65 -19.14
C VAL A 334 -4.31 8.38 -20.48
N LYS A 335 -5.48 8.66 -21.08
CA LYS A 335 -5.55 9.42 -22.33
C LYS A 335 -4.94 10.81 -22.17
N ARG A 336 -5.31 11.52 -21.11
CA ARG A 336 -4.84 12.89 -20.82
C ARG A 336 -3.34 12.96 -20.55
N GLU A 337 -2.80 11.94 -19.89
CA GLU A 337 -1.36 11.83 -19.66
C GLU A 337 -0.60 11.63 -20.98
N GLY A 338 -1.11 10.75 -21.87
CA GLY A 338 -0.54 10.52 -23.20
C GLY A 338 -0.60 11.74 -24.13
N GLU A 339 -1.62 12.60 -23.98
CA GLU A 339 -1.73 13.87 -24.71
C GLU A 339 -0.64 14.89 -24.34
N LYS A 340 0.05 14.73 -23.20
CA LYS A 340 1.16 15.63 -22.80
C LYS A 340 2.47 15.38 -23.59
N GLY A 341 2.47 14.43 -24.53
CA GLY A 341 3.51 14.25 -25.56
C GLY A 341 4.28 12.91 -25.47
N PRO A 342 4.87 12.42 -26.57
CA PRO A 342 5.45 11.09 -26.64
C PRO A 342 6.88 11.07 -26.09
N VAL A 343 7.16 10.19 -25.13
CA VAL A 343 8.51 9.61 -25.02
C VAL A 343 8.51 8.43 -25.99
N LYS A 344 9.19 8.58 -27.13
CA LYS A 344 9.43 7.47 -28.06
C LYS A 344 10.33 6.43 -27.37
N GLU A 345 9.76 5.34 -26.89
CA GLU A 345 10.42 4.05 -26.90
C GLU A 345 9.76 3.19 -27.99
N PRO A 346 10.51 2.61 -28.94
CA PRO A 346 9.92 1.84 -30.01
C PRO A 346 9.65 0.40 -29.55
N GLY A 347 8.38 0.02 -29.51
CA GLY A 347 7.93 -1.38 -29.57
C GLY A 347 7.03 -1.81 -28.42
N GLY A 348 5.79 -2.20 -28.74
CA GLY A 348 4.94 -2.99 -27.85
C GLY A 348 3.46 -2.62 -27.93
N ASP A 349 2.65 -3.57 -28.42
CA ASP A 349 1.19 -3.53 -28.59
C ASP A 349 0.38 -3.07 -27.35
N ASP A 350 -0.83 -2.57 -27.64
CA ASP A 350 -1.99 -2.27 -26.79
C ASP A 350 -2.05 -2.90 -25.37
N GLN A 351 -1.26 -2.39 -24.44
CA GLN A 351 -1.48 -2.47 -22.98
C GLN A 351 -1.29 -1.08 -22.35
N ALA A 352 -2.35 -0.29 -22.32
CA ALA A 352 -2.30 1.10 -21.86
C ALA A 352 -2.18 1.20 -20.32
N GLY A 353 -1.01 0.91 -19.73
CA GLY A 353 -0.76 1.23 -18.32
C GLY A 353 0.46 0.59 -17.66
N GLY A 354 0.79 -0.67 -17.96
CA GLY A 354 1.85 -1.41 -17.23
C GLY A 354 1.53 -1.71 -15.76
N TYR A 355 0.30 -1.42 -15.30
CA TYR A 355 -0.23 -1.68 -13.96
C TYR A 355 -1.70 -2.15 -14.05
N GLU A 356 -2.18 -2.83 -13.02
CA GLU A 356 -3.59 -3.20 -12.82
C GLU A 356 -4.24 -2.20 -11.85
N PHE A 357 -5.28 -1.49 -12.30
CA PHE A 357 -6.02 -0.57 -11.44
C PHE A 357 -7.05 -1.30 -10.60
N VAL A 358 -7.14 -0.97 -9.30
CA VAL A 358 -8.06 -1.57 -8.35
C VAL A 358 -8.72 -0.48 -7.50
N GLU A 359 -10.03 -0.54 -7.37
CA GLU A 359 -10.81 0.30 -6.46
C GLU A 359 -11.32 -0.60 -5.32
N LEU A 360 -11.07 -0.20 -4.08
CA LEU A 360 -11.44 -0.96 -2.88
C LEU A 360 -12.33 -0.08 -2.02
N GLY A 361 -13.54 -0.55 -1.74
CA GLY A 361 -14.44 0.07 -0.78
C GLY A 361 -14.04 -0.25 0.66
N SER A 362 -14.77 0.33 1.60
CA SER A 362 -14.60 0.02 3.02
C SER A 362 -14.82 -1.47 3.26
N GLY A 363 -13.82 -2.15 3.82
CA GLY A 363 -13.82 -3.59 4.09
C GLY A 363 -13.30 -4.46 2.95
N ASP A 364 -13.04 -3.89 1.77
CA ASP A 364 -12.40 -4.63 0.68
C ASP A 364 -10.89 -4.76 0.92
N GLY A 365 -10.31 -5.83 0.39
CA GLY A 365 -8.90 -6.09 0.41
C GLY A 365 -8.41 -6.70 -0.90
N LEU A 366 -7.10 -6.62 -1.10
CA LEU A 366 -6.40 -7.09 -2.28
C LEU A 366 -5.22 -7.97 -1.85
N VAL A 367 -5.13 -9.16 -2.45
CA VAL A 367 -3.94 -10.03 -2.33
C VAL A 367 -2.87 -9.51 -3.29
N LEU A 368 -1.71 -9.13 -2.76
CA LEU A 368 -0.57 -8.61 -3.52
C LEU A 368 0.30 -9.77 -4.02
N ALA A 369 -0.20 -10.50 -5.02
CA ALA A 369 0.48 -11.65 -5.63
C ALA A 369 1.43 -11.28 -6.76
#